data_AF-A0A2N1U3M1-F1
#
_entry.id   AF-A0A2N1U3M1-F1
#
_cell.length_a   1.000
_cell.length_b   1.000
_cell.length_c   1.000
_cell.angle_alpha   90.00
_cell.angle_beta   90.00
_cell.angle_gamma   90.00
#
_symmetry.space_group_name_H-M   'P 1'
#
loop_
_entity.id
_entity.type
_entity.pdbx_description
1 polymer ?
#
loop_
_entity_poly.entity_id
_entity_poly.type
_entity_poly.pdbx_seq_one_letter_code
_entity_poly.pdbx_strand_id
1 'polypeptide(L)'
;MNRITCALIAGSILVLLSSNIIAGGEIMKEYCRRQYLIYRSDNPWGDYTKSYEQEHAGKQIAAVEFAAEYEKIDTIASYSIEGQALLADDRKNQRIVANQFFFSPIERPDVTALRAGEKFIVGKALDSRLYEDPGFLVSFLIDSQLIQTYQHMEATLNLRHEEDSAEAFSASFDGVHVYYTNKKNEHSYRFKISIDKKTGEISVTGE
;
A
#
# COMPACT_ATOMS: atom_id res chain seq x y z
N MET A 1 -2.34 -14.46 52.01
CA MET A 1 -2.54 -13.00 51.81
C MET A 1 -2.42 -12.73 50.32
N ASN A 2 -3.57 -12.52 49.66
CA ASN A 2 -3.68 -12.19 48.24
C ASN A 2 -3.21 -10.76 47.99
N ARG A 3 -2.42 -10.55 46.94
CA ARG A 3 -2.50 -9.32 46.14
C ARG A 3 -2.52 -9.69 44.66
N ILE A 4 -3.71 -9.51 44.10
CA ILE A 4 -4.04 -9.40 42.69
C ILE A 4 -3.48 -8.06 42.20
N THR A 5 -2.83 -8.05 41.03
CA THR A 5 -2.74 -6.84 40.22
C THR A 5 -2.93 -7.24 38.76
N CYS A 6 -4.07 -6.83 38.21
CA CYS A 6 -4.41 -6.88 36.79
C CYS A 6 -3.56 -5.88 36.00
N ALA A 7 -3.17 -6.24 34.78
CA ALA A 7 -2.93 -5.28 33.71
C ALA A 7 -3.58 -5.81 32.42
N LEU A 8 -4.60 -5.10 31.97
CA LEU A 8 -5.21 -5.21 30.64
C LEU A 8 -4.23 -4.69 29.59
N ILE A 9 -4.05 -5.39 28.48
CA ILE A 9 -3.78 -4.76 27.18
C ILE A 9 -4.70 -5.41 26.14
N ALA A 10 -5.32 -4.52 25.37
CA ALA A 10 -6.50 -4.69 24.54
C ALA A 10 -6.35 -5.76 23.44
N GLY A 11 -7.36 -6.62 23.35
CA GLY A 11 -7.60 -7.45 22.19
C GLY A 11 -8.24 -6.64 21.07
N SER A 12 -7.69 -6.73 19.87
CA SER A 12 -8.38 -6.32 18.65
C SER A 12 -9.57 -7.26 18.43
N ILE A 13 -10.77 -6.68 18.46
CA ILE A 13 -12.03 -7.37 18.27
C ILE A 13 -12.19 -7.69 16.77
N LEU A 14 -12.12 -8.98 16.46
CA LEU A 14 -12.58 -9.58 15.21
C LEU A 14 -14.12 -9.62 15.22
N VAL A 15 -14.78 -8.86 14.36
CA VAL A 15 -16.22 -9.03 14.11
C VAL A 15 -16.38 -9.91 12.87
N LEU A 16 -16.54 -11.21 13.08
CA LEU A 16 -17.13 -12.13 12.11
C LEU A 16 -18.65 -12.08 12.30
N LEU A 17 -19.39 -11.69 11.26
CA LEU A 17 -20.83 -11.93 11.19
C LEU A 17 -21.16 -12.78 9.96
N SER A 18 -22.01 -13.76 10.25
CA SER A 18 -22.34 -14.98 9.52
C SER A 18 -23.24 -14.81 8.30
N SER A 19 -23.15 -15.81 7.43
CA SER A 19 -23.86 -16.06 6.17
C SER A 19 -25.39 -15.94 6.21
N ASN A 20 -25.99 -15.59 5.06
CA ASN A 20 -27.29 -16.10 4.60
C ASN A 20 -27.36 -16.10 3.06
N ILE A 21 -27.82 -17.21 2.48
CA ILE A 21 -28.13 -17.42 1.06
C ILE A 21 -29.64 -17.19 0.88
N ILE A 22 -30.10 -16.31 -0.02
CA ILE A 22 -31.34 -16.47 -0.81
C ILE A 22 -31.20 -15.71 -2.16
N ALA A 23 -31.70 -16.35 -3.23
CA ALA A 23 -31.73 -15.93 -4.62
C ALA A 23 -32.63 -14.72 -4.91
N GLY A 24 -32.23 -13.93 -5.93
CA GLY A 24 -33.04 -12.86 -6.53
C GLY A 24 -32.13 -11.79 -7.08
N GLY A 25 -32.31 -11.38 -8.33
CA GLY A 25 -31.47 -10.39 -9.03
C GLY A 25 -31.48 -9.01 -8.37
N GLU A 26 -30.74 -8.86 -7.28
CA GLU A 26 -30.35 -7.60 -6.69
C GLU A 26 -29.00 -7.18 -7.27
N ILE A 27 -28.91 -5.90 -7.65
CA ILE A 27 -27.63 -5.23 -7.87
C ILE A 27 -26.83 -5.44 -6.59
N MET A 28 -25.84 -6.34 -6.66
CA MET A 28 -24.99 -6.68 -5.53
C MET A 28 -24.34 -5.39 -5.04
N LYS A 29 -24.84 -4.84 -3.94
CA LYS A 29 -24.22 -3.68 -3.28
C LYS A 29 -22.78 -4.08 -3.01
N GLU A 30 -21.84 -3.40 -3.67
CA GLU A 30 -20.43 -3.56 -3.35
C GLU A 30 -20.23 -2.99 -1.95
N TYR A 31 -20.18 -3.89 -0.98
CA TYR A 31 -19.86 -3.54 0.39
C TYR A 31 -18.38 -3.21 0.45
N CYS A 32 -18.04 -2.02 0.97
CA CYS A 32 -16.68 -1.67 1.30
C CYS A 32 -16.13 -2.69 2.31
N ARG A 33 -15.20 -3.54 1.86
CA ARG A 33 -14.62 -4.61 2.70
C ARG A 33 -13.57 -4.05 3.66
N ARG A 34 -12.87 -3.00 3.23
CA ARG A 34 -11.83 -2.29 3.97
C ARG A 34 -11.70 -0.88 3.40
N GLN A 35 -11.52 0.11 4.27
CA GLN A 35 -11.29 1.49 3.87
C GLN A 35 -9.90 1.94 4.32
N TYR A 36 -9.20 2.65 3.44
CA TYR A 36 -7.95 3.33 3.74
C TYR A 36 -8.20 4.83 3.69
N LEU A 37 -7.81 5.53 4.77
CA LEU A 37 -7.80 6.99 4.84
C LEU A 37 -6.35 7.41 4.80
N ILE A 38 -5.95 8.08 3.73
CA ILE A 38 -4.56 8.41 3.45
C ILE A 38 -4.44 9.93 3.43
N TYR A 39 -3.62 10.48 4.33
CA TYR A 39 -3.39 11.92 4.42
C TYR A 39 -1.94 12.26 4.08
N ARG A 40 -1.71 13.48 3.57
CA ARG A 40 -0.37 14.00 3.32
C ARG A 40 0.51 14.05 4.56
N SER A 41 -0.08 14.28 5.74
CA SER A 41 0.63 14.24 7.03
C SER A 41 1.26 12.88 7.30
N ASP A 42 0.72 11.82 6.72
CA ASP A 42 1.11 10.44 6.97
C ASP A 42 2.08 9.95 5.88
N ASN A 43 2.53 10.84 5.00
CA ASN A 43 3.50 10.50 3.96
C ASN A 43 4.78 9.97 4.63
N PRO A 44 5.14 8.70 4.41
CA PRO A 44 6.33 8.10 5.01
C PRO A 44 7.62 8.77 4.52
N TRP A 45 7.53 9.61 3.49
CA TRP A 45 8.63 10.31 2.86
C TRP A 45 8.67 11.78 3.29
N GLY A 46 8.06 12.13 4.44
CA GLY A 46 8.12 13.48 5.00
C GLY A 46 9.57 13.99 5.08
N ASP A 47 9.78 15.25 4.66
CA ASP A 47 11.07 15.97 4.59
C ASP A 47 12.09 15.52 3.52
N TYR A 48 11.73 14.53 2.70
CA TYR A 48 12.59 13.94 1.68
C TYR A 48 12.72 14.78 0.39
N THR A 49 11.60 15.23 -0.16
CA THR A 49 11.56 15.95 -1.44
C THR A 49 11.38 17.44 -1.21
N LYS A 50 12.49 18.17 -1.26
CA LYS A 50 12.50 19.65 -1.17
C LYS A 50 12.43 20.31 -2.54
N SER A 51 12.46 19.51 -3.61
CA SER A 51 12.46 19.94 -5.00
C SER A 51 11.64 18.99 -5.87
N TYR A 52 11.22 19.50 -7.04
CA TYR A 52 10.51 18.72 -8.05
C TYR A 52 11.38 17.57 -8.59
N GLU A 53 12.68 17.82 -8.79
CA GLU A 53 13.64 16.83 -9.29
C GLU A 53 13.74 15.63 -8.34
N GLN A 54 13.74 15.87 -7.03
CA GLN A 54 13.75 14.80 -6.02
C GLN A 54 12.43 14.03 -6.01
N GLU A 55 11.30 14.71 -6.21
CA GLU A 55 9.98 14.04 -6.27
C GLU A 55 9.89 13.14 -7.50
N HIS A 56 10.40 13.62 -8.62
CA HIS A 56 10.52 12.86 -9.85
C HIS A 56 11.50 11.69 -9.70
N ALA A 57 12.66 11.89 -9.09
CA ALA A 57 13.62 10.82 -8.81
C ALA A 57 13.02 9.73 -7.90
N GLY A 58 12.22 10.14 -6.91
CA GLY A 58 11.50 9.21 -6.03
C GLY A 58 10.45 8.34 -6.75
N LYS A 59 10.14 8.60 -8.03
CA LYS A 59 9.29 7.69 -8.83
C LYS A 59 9.98 6.36 -9.13
N GLN A 60 11.30 6.30 -9.01
CA GLN A 60 12.09 5.08 -9.14
C GLN A 60 12.84 4.84 -7.83
N ILE A 61 12.47 3.76 -7.15
CA ILE A 61 13.09 3.34 -5.89
C ILE A 61 14.07 2.22 -6.18
N ALA A 62 15.35 2.48 -5.90
CA ALA A 62 16.38 1.47 -6.05
C ALA A 62 16.23 0.37 -4.98
N ALA A 63 16.37 -0.88 -5.41
CA ALA A 63 16.58 -2.00 -4.50
C ALA A 63 18.07 -2.14 -4.21
N VAL A 64 18.47 -2.03 -2.95
CA VAL A 64 19.87 -2.11 -2.53
C VAL A 64 20.01 -2.92 -1.24
N GLU A 65 21.24 -3.34 -0.95
CA GLU A 65 21.59 -3.83 0.38
C GLU A 65 21.49 -2.68 1.38
N PHE A 66 20.84 -2.92 2.52
CA PHE A 66 20.74 -1.90 3.55
C PHE A 66 22.08 -1.73 4.27
N ALA A 67 22.59 -0.51 4.21
CA ALA A 67 23.75 -0.10 4.97
C ALA A 67 23.34 0.23 6.41
N ALA A 68 24.27 0.11 7.36
CA ALA A 68 23.99 0.33 8.77
C ALA A 68 23.57 1.78 9.09
N GLU A 69 23.96 2.72 8.23
CA GLU A 69 23.61 4.14 8.31
C GLU A 69 22.20 4.47 7.80
N TYR A 70 21.51 3.54 7.13
CA TYR A 70 20.15 3.81 6.65
C TYR A 70 19.16 3.76 7.80
N GLU A 71 18.27 4.74 7.85
CA GLU A 71 17.30 4.89 8.93
C GLU A 71 16.01 4.12 8.62
N LYS A 72 15.38 3.58 9.66
CA LYS A 72 14.02 3.04 9.53
C LYS A 72 13.04 4.20 9.38
N ILE A 73 11.99 3.99 8.59
CA ILE A 73 10.91 4.95 8.42
C ILE A 73 9.82 4.64 9.46
N ASP A 74 9.71 5.47 10.50
CA ASP A 74 8.89 5.20 11.68
C ASP A 74 7.42 4.86 11.37
N THR A 75 6.81 5.59 10.42
CA THR A 75 5.39 5.41 10.07
C THR A 75 5.08 4.06 9.43
N ILE A 76 6.08 3.39 8.86
CA ILE A 76 5.96 2.07 8.23
C ILE A 76 6.89 1.03 8.86
N ALA A 77 7.44 1.31 10.04
CA ALA A 77 8.41 0.44 10.71
C ALA A 77 7.80 -0.92 11.14
N SER A 78 6.47 -1.01 11.25
CA SER A 78 5.75 -2.26 11.49
C SER A 78 5.83 -3.24 10.30
N TYR A 79 6.05 -2.73 9.09
CA TYR A 79 6.26 -3.54 7.89
C TYR A 79 7.69 -4.08 7.87
N SER A 80 7.84 -5.28 8.42
CA SER A 80 9.12 -5.99 8.47
C SER A 80 8.95 -7.49 8.32
N ILE A 81 9.99 -8.14 7.80
CA ILE A 81 10.10 -9.59 7.73
C ILE A 81 11.31 -9.99 8.55
N GLU A 82 11.11 -10.79 9.59
CA GLU A 82 12.16 -11.20 10.54
C GLU A 82 12.92 -9.99 11.15
N GLY A 83 12.20 -8.89 11.39
CA GLY A 83 12.76 -7.66 11.94
C GLY A 83 13.54 -6.81 10.94
N GLN A 84 13.70 -7.26 9.70
CA GLN A 84 14.28 -6.47 8.62
C GLN A 84 13.22 -5.56 7.99
N ALA A 85 13.52 -4.27 7.89
CA ALA A 85 12.64 -3.32 7.25
C ALA A 85 12.56 -3.55 5.74
N LEU A 86 11.41 -3.24 5.16
CA LEU A 86 11.17 -3.34 3.72
C LEU A 86 11.67 -2.12 2.94
N LEU A 87 11.55 -0.92 3.55
CA LEU A 87 12.13 0.34 3.07
C LEU A 87 13.05 0.95 4.12
N ALA A 88 13.98 1.77 3.67
CA ALA A 88 14.81 2.61 4.53
C ALA A 88 15.03 4.00 3.92
N ASP A 89 15.37 4.96 4.78
CA ASP A 89 15.77 6.31 4.42
C ASP A 89 17.30 6.41 4.36
N ASP A 90 17.83 6.57 3.15
CA ASP A 90 19.22 6.95 2.89
C ASP A 90 19.33 8.48 2.92
N ARG A 91 19.34 9.03 4.14
CA ARG A 91 19.43 10.47 4.42
C ARG A 91 20.62 11.14 3.73
N LYS A 92 21.74 10.41 3.64
CA LYS A 92 23.00 10.91 3.07
C LYS A 92 22.85 11.23 1.59
N ASN A 93 22.22 10.34 0.83
CA ASN A 93 21.97 10.55 -0.60
C ASN A 93 20.60 11.16 -0.87
N GLN A 94 19.85 11.51 0.19
CA GLN A 94 18.47 11.97 0.11
C GLN A 94 17.66 11.03 -0.77
N ARG A 95 17.77 9.70 -0.52
CA ARG A 95 16.98 8.69 -1.22
C ARG A 95 16.17 7.70 -0.35
N ILE A 96 14.96 7.34 -0.76
CA ILE A 96 14.27 6.17 -0.22
C ILE A 96 14.74 4.95 -1.02
N VAL A 97 15.02 3.86 -0.31
CA VAL A 97 15.50 2.62 -0.92
C VAL A 97 14.66 1.43 -0.47
N ALA A 98 14.46 0.48 -1.39
CA ALA A 98 13.87 -0.80 -1.10
C ALA A 98 14.95 -1.80 -0.71
N ASN A 99 14.61 -2.72 0.20
CA ASN A 99 15.51 -3.79 0.57
C ASN A 99 15.61 -4.81 -0.57
N GLN A 100 16.80 -4.97 -1.16
CA GLN A 100 17.02 -5.86 -2.30
C GLN A 100 16.78 -7.35 -1.99
N PHE A 101 16.76 -7.75 -0.72
CA PHE A 101 16.39 -9.12 -0.35
C PHE A 101 14.91 -9.39 -0.58
N PHE A 102 14.07 -8.35 -0.51
CA PHE A 102 12.62 -8.45 -0.58
C PHE A 102 12.05 -7.97 -1.91
N PHE A 103 12.70 -7.02 -2.58
CA PHE A 103 12.17 -6.39 -3.79
C PHE A 103 13.21 -6.23 -4.89
N SER A 104 12.75 -6.29 -6.14
CA SER A 104 13.46 -5.67 -7.27
C SER A 104 13.39 -4.13 -7.15
N PRO A 105 14.06 -3.36 -8.03
CA PRO A 105 13.75 -1.95 -8.17
C PRO A 105 12.24 -1.74 -8.35
N ILE A 106 11.73 -0.67 -7.74
CA ILE A 106 10.29 -0.37 -7.69
C ILE A 106 10.02 0.91 -8.46
N GLU A 107 9.09 0.85 -9.40
CA GLU A 107 8.48 2.00 -10.02
C GLU A 107 7.20 2.38 -9.27
N ARG A 108 7.02 3.67 -9.02
CA ARG A 108 5.93 4.20 -8.20
C ARG A 108 4.83 4.83 -9.06
N PRO A 109 3.84 4.05 -9.51
CA PRO A 109 2.77 4.55 -10.35
C PRO A 109 1.91 5.56 -9.59
N ASP A 110 1.39 6.54 -10.34
CA ASP A 110 0.29 7.38 -9.90
C ASP A 110 -1.02 6.78 -10.41
N VAL A 111 -1.76 6.11 -9.52
CA VAL A 111 -3.01 5.43 -9.90
C VAL A 111 -4.17 6.42 -10.11
N THR A 112 -4.00 7.68 -9.72
CA THR A 112 -5.02 8.73 -9.94
C THR A 112 -5.06 9.19 -11.40
N ALA A 113 -4.02 8.89 -12.17
CA ALA A 113 -3.88 9.27 -13.57
C ALA A 113 -4.00 8.08 -14.55
N LEU A 114 -4.12 6.84 -14.05
CA LEU A 114 -4.22 5.65 -14.89
C LEU A 114 -5.54 5.61 -15.65
N ARG A 115 -5.46 5.31 -16.95
CA ARG A 115 -6.65 5.09 -17.78
C ARG A 115 -7.17 3.66 -17.59
N ALA A 116 -8.47 3.46 -17.83
CA ALA A 116 -9.06 2.13 -17.82
C ALA A 116 -8.33 1.19 -18.79
N GLY A 117 -7.90 0.03 -18.28
CA GLY A 117 -7.12 -0.98 -19.00
C GLY A 117 -5.62 -0.69 -19.13
N GLU A 118 -5.14 0.48 -18.69
CA GLU A 118 -3.71 0.78 -18.65
C GLU A 118 -3.06 0.00 -17.50
N LYS A 119 -2.11 -0.88 -17.85
CA LYS A 119 -1.32 -1.67 -16.89
C LYS A 119 0.06 -1.04 -16.70
N PHE A 120 0.48 -0.94 -15.44
CA PHE A 120 1.81 -0.49 -15.05
C PHE A 120 2.48 -1.54 -14.14
N ILE A 121 3.75 -1.83 -14.38
CA ILE A 121 4.52 -2.78 -13.56
C ILE A 121 5.18 -2.00 -12.43
N VAL A 122 4.88 -2.39 -11.19
CA VAL A 122 5.45 -1.76 -9.99
C VAL A 122 6.84 -2.33 -9.72
N GLY A 123 7.03 -3.63 -9.91
CA GLY A 123 8.29 -4.31 -9.62
C GLY A 123 8.03 -5.78 -9.29
N LYS A 124 8.93 -6.40 -8.53
CA LYS A 124 8.79 -7.79 -8.07
C LYS A 124 9.04 -7.89 -6.57
N ALA A 125 8.19 -8.65 -5.90
CA ALA A 125 8.53 -9.26 -4.61
C ALA A 125 9.44 -10.47 -4.87
N LEU A 126 10.64 -10.46 -4.26
CA LEU A 126 11.63 -11.52 -4.43
C LEU A 126 11.54 -12.60 -3.35
N ASP A 127 10.93 -12.26 -2.21
CA ASP A 127 10.71 -13.17 -1.10
C ASP A 127 9.27 -13.70 -1.12
N SER A 128 9.11 -15.02 -1.03
CA SER A 128 7.79 -15.65 -1.14
C SER A 128 6.83 -15.28 -0.03
N ARG A 129 7.35 -14.93 1.16
CA ARG A 129 6.53 -14.52 2.30
C ARG A 129 5.69 -13.29 1.99
N LEU A 130 6.16 -12.41 1.09
CA LEU A 130 5.41 -11.22 0.65
C LEU A 130 4.17 -11.56 -0.19
N TYR A 131 4.22 -12.63 -0.98
CA TYR A 131 3.10 -13.05 -1.83
C TYR A 131 2.34 -14.27 -1.29
N GLU A 132 2.82 -14.86 -0.20
CA GLU A 132 2.07 -15.78 0.67
C GLU A 132 1.09 -15.03 1.59
N ASP A 133 1.42 -13.79 2.01
CA ASP A 133 0.51 -12.84 2.66
C ASP A 133 0.27 -11.60 1.77
N PRO A 134 -0.56 -11.73 0.71
CA PRO A 134 -0.80 -10.63 -0.20
C PRO A 134 -1.51 -9.44 0.45
N GLY A 135 -2.27 -9.66 1.52
CA GLY A 135 -2.93 -8.59 2.29
C GLY A 135 -1.92 -7.69 2.99
N PHE A 136 -0.86 -8.27 3.56
CA PHE A 136 0.28 -7.53 4.10
C PHE A 136 0.99 -6.71 3.02
N LEU A 137 1.31 -7.33 1.88
CA LEU A 137 2.01 -6.64 0.78
C LEU A 137 1.17 -5.49 0.19
N VAL A 138 -0.13 -5.69 -0.03
CA VAL A 138 -1.01 -4.62 -0.52
C VAL A 138 -1.09 -3.46 0.47
N SER A 139 -1.27 -3.74 1.76
CA SER A 139 -1.33 -2.71 2.79
C SER A 139 -0.01 -1.94 2.85
N PHE A 140 1.12 -2.65 2.79
CA PHE A 140 2.44 -2.05 2.70
C PHE A 140 2.57 -1.12 1.47
N LEU A 141 2.20 -1.57 0.27
CA LEU A 141 2.34 -0.77 -0.96
C LEU A 141 1.52 0.54 -0.90
N ILE A 142 0.36 0.50 -0.25
CA ILE A 142 -0.51 1.67 -0.05
C ILE A 142 0.06 2.60 1.03
N ASP A 143 0.34 2.07 2.22
CA ASP A 143 0.78 2.86 3.39
C ASP A 143 2.17 3.47 3.16
N SER A 144 3.06 2.74 2.47
CA SER A 144 4.39 3.21 2.07
C SER A 144 4.36 4.20 0.90
N GLN A 145 3.20 4.43 0.28
CA GLN A 145 3.00 5.22 -0.93
C GLN A 145 3.84 4.77 -2.15
N LEU A 146 4.26 3.50 -2.18
CA LEU A 146 4.85 2.88 -3.38
C LEU A 146 3.81 2.75 -4.51
N ILE A 147 2.52 2.79 -4.17
CA ILE A 147 1.44 3.10 -5.10
C ILE A 147 0.88 4.46 -4.70
N GLN A 148 1.11 5.47 -5.55
CA GLN A 148 0.68 6.84 -5.24
C GLN A 148 -0.81 7.01 -5.53
N THR A 149 -1.57 7.33 -4.49
CA THR A 149 -3.05 7.37 -4.49
C THR A 149 -3.61 8.80 -4.36
N TYR A 150 -2.75 9.80 -4.16
CA TYR A 150 -3.11 11.21 -4.20
C TYR A 150 -1.93 12.06 -4.68
N GLN A 151 -2.21 13.28 -5.16
CA GLN A 151 -1.18 14.23 -5.58
C GLN A 151 -0.97 15.38 -4.58
N HIS A 152 -2.00 15.72 -3.78
CA HIS A 152 -1.96 16.95 -2.97
C HIS A 152 -2.29 16.78 -1.50
N MET A 153 -3.46 16.24 -1.14
CA MET A 153 -3.92 16.32 0.25
C MET A 153 -4.25 14.97 0.85
N GLU A 154 -5.22 14.27 0.27
CA GLU A 154 -5.75 13.05 0.85
C GLU A 154 -6.40 12.18 -0.21
N ALA A 155 -6.49 10.88 0.09
CA ALA A 155 -7.32 9.94 -0.63
C ALA A 155 -8.08 9.04 0.34
N THR A 156 -9.31 8.70 -0.06
CA THR A 156 -10.06 7.59 0.52
C THR A 156 -10.06 6.45 -0.48
N LEU A 157 -9.60 5.27 -0.08
CA LEU A 157 -9.69 4.04 -0.87
C LEU A 157 -10.68 3.08 -0.23
N ASN A 158 -11.55 2.50 -1.03
CA ASN A 158 -12.48 1.46 -0.61
C ASN A 158 -12.13 0.18 -1.38
N LEU A 159 -11.74 -0.86 -0.64
CA LEU A 159 -11.54 -2.18 -1.19
C LEU A 159 -12.90 -2.79 -1.55
N ARG A 160 -13.06 -3.11 -2.83
CA ARG A 160 -14.30 -3.68 -3.39
C ARG A 160 -14.24 -5.18 -3.49
N HIS A 161 -13.13 -5.67 -4.01
CA HIS A 161 -12.98 -7.08 -4.36
C HIS A 161 -11.55 -7.52 -4.08
N GLU A 162 -11.43 -8.73 -3.54
CA GLU A 162 -10.16 -9.45 -3.44
C GLU A 162 -10.41 -10.86 -3.96
N GLU A 163 -9.47 -11.32 -4.77
CA GLU A 163 -9.39 -12.69 -5.24
C GLU A 163 -8.01 -13.22 -4.94
N ASP A 164 -7.94 -14.34 -4.23
CA ASP A 164 -6.68 -14.99 -3.90
C ASP A 164 -6.71 -16.45 -4.36
N SER A 165 -5.73 -16.84 -5.16
CA SER A 165 -5.55 -18.19 -5.69
C SER A 165 -4.13 -18.68 -5.44
N ALA A 166 -3.85 -19.92 -5.85
CA ALA A 166 -2.51 -20.47 -5.80
C ALA A 166 -1.53 -19.75 -6.76
N GLU A 167 -2.04 -19.18 -7.85
CA GLU A 167 -1.21 -18.62 -8.93
C GLU A 167 -1.12 -17.10 -8.89
N ALA A 168 -2.17 -16.44 -8.40
CA ALA A 168 -2.27 -14.99 -8.42
C ALA A 168 -3.15 -14.47 -7.29
N PHE A 169 -2.90 -13.21 -6.93
CA PHE A 169 -3.76 -12.40 -6.08
C PHE A 169 -4.16 -11.11 -6.83
N SER A 170 -5.38 -10.62 -6.57
CA SER A 170 -5.78 -9.28 -6.99
C SER A 170 -6.67 -8.58 -5.96
N ALA A 171 -6.54 -7.26 -5.90
CA ALA A 171 -7.37 -6.38 -5.07
C ALA A 171 -7.82 -5.15 -5.87
N SER A 172 -9.14 -4.97 -6.02
CA SER A 172 -9.75 -3.84 -6.74
C SER A 172 -10.25 -2.78 -5.76
N PHE A 173 -9.97 -1.52 -6.08
CA PHE A 173 -10.23 -0.36 -5.24
C PHE A 173 -11.04 0.71 -5.97
N ASP A 174 -11.98 1.32 -5.24
CA ASP A 174 -12.54 2.63 -5.58
C ASP A 174 -11.80 3.70 -4.78
N GLY A 175 -11.17 4.65 -5.48
CA GLY A 175 -10.46 5.77 -4.89
C GLY A 175 -11.18 7.10 -5.10
N VAL A 176 -11.07 7.99 -4.12
CA VAL A 176 -11.41 9.40 -4.26
C VAL A 176 -10.25 10.20 -3.70
N HIS A 177 -9.60 11.03 -4.53
CA HIS A 177 -8.60 11.98 -4.04
C HIS A 177 -9.18 13.39 -3.92
N VAL A 178 -8.70 14.15 -2.95
CA VAL A 178 -9.14 15.54 -2.71
C VAL A 178 -7.98 16.49 -3.01
N TYR A 179 -8.28 17.57 -3.74
CA TYR A 179 -7.32 18.63 -4.03
C TYR A 179 -7.97 20.02 -4.04
N TYR A 180 -7.16 21.05 -3.83
CA TYR A 180 -7.59 22.45 -3.77
C TYR A 180 -6.83 23.29 -4.79
N THR A 181 -7.57 24.02 -5.64
CA THR A 181 -7.03 25.06 -6.51
C THR A 181 -7.51 26.43 -6.06
N ASN A 182 -8.83 26.62 -6.02
CA ASN A 182 -9.53 27.75 -5.36
C ASN A 182 -10.72 27.29 -4.50
N LYS A 183 -11.14 26.03 -4.68
CA LYS A 183 -12.23 25.34 -3.99
C LYS A 183 -11.85 23.87 -3.83
N LYS A 184 -12.55 23.15 -2.95
CA LYS A 184 -12.42 21.69 -2.83
C LYS A 184 -12.84 21.04 -4.15
N ASN A 185 -11.99 20.18 -4.69
CA ASN A 185 -12.32 19.29 -5.79
C ASN A 185 -12.10 17.85 -5.34
N GLU A 186 -12.96 16.97 -5.83
CA GLU A 186 -12.88 15.53 -5.60
C GLU A 186 -12.82 14.87 -6.98
N HIS A 187 -11.95 13.87 -7.12
CA HIS A 187 -11.88 13.09 -8.34
C HIS A 187 -11.80 11.61 -7.99
N SER A 188 -12.73 10.87 -8.58
CA SER A 188 -12.89 9.44 -8.38
C SER A 188 -12.14 8.66 -9.45
N TYR A 189 -11.50 7.58 -9.05
CA TYR A 189 -10.74 6.71 -9.92
C TYR A 189 -10.86 5.26 -9.41
N ARG A 190 -10.52 4.31 -10.26
CA ARG A 190 -10.52 2.88 -9.92
C ARG A 190 -9.26 2.24 -10.41
N PHE A 191 -8.76 1.29 -9.63
CA PHE A 191 -7.58 0.55 -9.99
C PHE A 191 -7.58 -0.81 -9.30
N LYS A 192 -6.79 -1.72 -9.86
CA LYS A 192 -6.55 -3.05 -9.33
C LYS A 192 -5.08 -3.29 -9.15
N ILE A 193 -4.69 -3.74 -7.96
CA ILE A 193 -3.35 -4.29 -7.69
C ILE A 193 -3.40 -5.77 -8.02
N SER A 194 -2.40 -6.29 -8.72
CA SER A 194 -2.27 -7.71 -9.07
C SER A 194 -0.88 -8.21 -8.73
N ILE A 195 -0.80 -9.39 -8.13
CA ILE A 195 0.43 -10.09 -7.77
C ILE A 195 0.43 -11.46 -8.45
N ASP A 196 1.41 -11.71 -9.31
CA ASP A 196 1.67 -13.05 -9.85
C ASP A 196 2.53 -13.82 -8.83
N LYS A 197 1.97 -14.85 -8.18
CA LYS A 197 2.64 -15.58 -7.10
C LYS A 197 3.75 -16.52 -7.59
N LYS A 198 3.81 -16.80 -8.90
CA LYS A 198 4.85 -17.62 -9.51
C LYS A 198 6.13 -16.83 -9.73
N THR A 199 6.00 -15.55 -10.07
CA THR A 199 7.11 -14.68 -10.46
C THR A 199 7.38 -13.56 -9.48
N GLY A 200 6.45 -13.30 -8.56
CA GLY A 200 6.45 -12.16 -7.66
C GLY A 200 6.14 -10.82 -8.33
N GLU A 201 5.76 -10.80 -9.62
CA GLU A 201 5.45 -9.55 -10.33
C GLU A 201 4.27 -8.83 -9.67
N ILE A 202 4.47 -7.55 -9.35
CA ILE A 202 3.47 -6.65 -8.83
C ILE A 202 3.11 -5.67 -9.95
N SER A 203 1.82 -5.50 -10.20
CA SER A 203 1.32 -4.54 -11.18
C SER A 203 0.07 -3.84 -10.70
N VAL A 204 -0.21 -2.69 -11.31
CA VAL A 204 -1.46 -1.97 -11.15
C VAL A 204 -2.13 -1.79 -12.51
N THR A 205 -3.46 -1.87 -12.54
CA THR A 205 -4.24 -1.61 -13.76
C THR A 205 -5.36 -0.62 -13.44
N GLY A 206 -5.60 0.38 -14.28
CA GLY A 206 -6.77 1.24 -14.16
C GLY A 206 -8.07 0.51 -14.53
N GLU A 207 -9.17 0.78 -13.82
CA GLU A 207 -10.49 0.15 -14.06
C GLU A 207 -11.57 1.15 -14.49
#